data_AF-A0AAN7H4Y2-F1
#
_entry.id   AF-A0AAN7H4Y2-F1
#
_cell.length_a   1.000
_cell.length_b   1.000
_cell.length_c   1.000
_cell.angle_alpha   90.00
_cell.angle_beta   90.00
_cell.angle_gamma   90.00
#
_symmetry.space_group_name_H-M   'P 1'
#
loop_
_entity.id
_entity.type
_entity.pdbx_description
1 polymer ?
#
loop_
_entity_poly.entity_id
_entity_poly.type
_entity_poly.pdbx_seq_one_letter_code
_entity_poly.pdbx_strand_id
1 'polypeptide(L)'
;MAPLYSVPEIENVRSWVPRQDVTDVFDERVQQRLTVRAGYKNNETGRVNAIWPGSSLHYLQVIKQFRYEDFEFHYADKNPCAHLGMGWTVEDRLGPKQADVSPYEANREKQRKALREKARV
;
A
#
# COMPACT_ATOMS: atom_id res chain seq x y z
N MET A 1 17.88 -16.38 -4.34
CA MET A 1 16.76 -15.64 -4.98
C MET A 1 15.77 -15.25 -3.91
N ALA A 2 15.81 -14.02 -3.41
CA ALA A 2 14.73 -13.44 -2.63
C ALA A 2 13.70 -12.87 -3.62
N PRO A 3 12.38 -12.97 -3.36
CA PRO A 3 11.40 -12.41 -4.26
C PRO A 3 11.60 -10.89 -4.31
N LEU A 4 11.58 -10.35 -5.53
CA LEU A 4 11.36 -8.94 -5.77
C LEU A 4 9.99 -8.62 -5.18
N TYR A 5 9.95 -8.18 -3.92
CA TYR A 5 8.86 -7.32 -3.48
C TYR A 5 9.04 -6.03 -4.29
N SER A 6 8.49 -6.01 -5.51
CA SER A 6 8.00 -4.76 -6.06
C SER A 6 6.98 -4.30 -5.04
N VAL A 7 7.41 -3.44 -4.12
CA VAL A 7 6.51 -2.55 -3.40
C VAL A 7 5.59 -2.03 -4.49
N PRO A 8 4.27 -2.32 -4.45
CA PRO A 8 3.35 -1.78 -5.43
C PRO A 8 3.68 -0.30 -5.45
N GLU A 9 4.15 0.17 -6.60
CA GLU A 9 4.37 1.59 -6.80
C GLU A 9 3.08 2.22 -6.29
N ILE A 10 3.22 3.10 -5.30
CA ILE A 10 2.09 3.68 -4.58
C ILE A 10 1.50 4.70 -5.54
N GLU A 11 0.98 4.19 -6.65
CA GLU A 11 0.63 4.88 -7.87
C GLU A 11 -0.40 5.90 -7.43
N ASN A 12 -0.01 7.17 -7.50
CA ASN A 12 -0.81 8.33 -7.17
C ASN A 12 -0.85 8.79 -5.69
N VAL A 13 0.02 8.31 -4.80
CA VAL A 13 0.20 8.96 -3.48
C VAL A 13 1.04 10.23 -3.64
N ARG A 14 0.47 11.38 -3.30
CA ARG A 14 1.15 12.67 -3.29
C ARG A 14 1.99 12.86 -2.03
N SER A 15 1.41 12.51 -0.89
CA SER A 15 2.08 12.60 0.41
C SER A 15 1.42 11.66 1.40
N TRP A 16 2.16 11.34 2.43
CA TRP A 16 1.73 10.50 3.54
C TRP A 16 2.34 11.06 4.81
N VAL A 17 1.57 11.07 5.88
CA VAL A 17 2.00 11.56 7.19
C VAL A 17 1.51 10.59 8.25
N PRO A 18 2.35 10.28 9.25
CA PRO A 18 1.91 9.47 10.37
C PRO A 18 0.78 10.20 11.10
N ARG A 19 -0.25 9.47 11.50
CA ARG A 19 -1.39 10.08 12.19
C ARG A 19 -0.98 10.55 13.59
N GLN A 20 -1.47 11.73 13.97
CA GLN A 20 -1.09 12.36 15.24
C GLN A 20 -1.45 11.49 16.45
N ASP A 21 -2.64 10.88 16.44
CA ASP A 21 -3.12 10.03 17.53
C ASP A 21 -2.23 8.79 17.73
N VAL A 22 -1.72 8.21 16.64
CA VAL A 22 -0.80 7.08 16.71
C VAL A 22 0.58 7.52 17.22
N THR A 23 1.08 8.67 16.76
CA THR A 23 2.37 9.19 17.23
C THR A 23 2.34 9.59 18.69
N ASP A 24 1.21 10.10 19.20
CA ASP A 24 1.05 10.48 20.61
C ASP A 24 1.08 9.24 21.51
N VAL A 25 0.34 8.18 21.14
CA VAL A 25 0.35 6.90 21.85
C VAL A 25 1.74 6.27 21.80
N PHE A 26 2.43 6.35 20.66
CA PHE A 26 3.78 5.87 20.52
C PHE A 26 4.75 6.62 21.45
N ASP A 27 4.72 7.95 21.45
CA ASP A 27 5.56 8.78 22.33
C ASP A 27 5.29 8.46 23.80
N GLU A 28 4.03 8.41 24.24
CA GLU A 28 3.70 8.08 25.62
C GLU A 28 4.27 6.70 26.01
N ARG A 29 4.11 5.71 25.14
CA ARG A 29 4.63 4.35 25.36
C ARG A 29 6.16 4.32 25.44
N VAL A 30 6.84 5.13 24.62
CA VAL A 30 8.29 5.29 24.60
C VAL A 30 8.77 5.92 25.91
N GLN A 31 8.15 7.02 26.33
CA GLN A 31 8.48 7.73 27.57
C GLN A 31 8.33 6.83 28.80
N GLN A 32 7.29 5.99 28.87
CA GLN A 32 7.08 5.05 29.97
C GLN A 32 8.16 3.96 30.04
N ARG A 33 8.68 3.50 28.89
CA ARG A 33 9.58 2.34 28.81
C ARG A 33 11.06 2.73 28.90
N LEU A 34 11.41 3.95 28.51
CA LEU A 34 12.78 4.44 28.51
C LEU A 34 13.15 5.10 29.84
N THR A 35 13.79 4.35 30.72
CA THR A 35 14.58 4.90 31.84
C THR A 35 16.03 5.10 31.40
N VAL A 36 16.31 6.17 30.67
CA VAL A 36 17.68 6.53 30.23
C VAL A 36 18.36 7.54 31.15
N ARG A 37 19.69 7.41 31.29
CA ARG A 37 20.56 8.33 32.04
C ARG A 37 20.83 9.63 31.26
N ALA A 38 21.12 10.68 32.02
CA ALA A 38 21.30 12.07 31.60
C ALA A 38 22.14 12.21 30.31
N GLY A 39 21.55 12.78 29.26
CA GLY A 39 22.15 12.94 27.94
C GLY A 39 21.10 13.03 26.83
N TYR A 40 20.08 12.17 26.91
CA TYR A 40 18.92 12.18 26.00
C TYR A 40 17.65 12.72 26.63
N LYS A 41 17.71 13.03 27.93
CA LYS A 41 16.63 13.62 28.70
C LYS A 41 16.75 15.13 28.61
N ASN A 42 15.69 15.78 28.18
CA ASN A 42 15.58 17.23 28.27
C ASN A 42 15.53 17.62 29.76
N ASN A 43 16.42 18.52 30.18
CA ASN A 43 16.55 18.92 31.57
C ASN A 43 15.39 19.81 32.06
N GLU A 44 14.69 20.48 31.14
CA GLU A 44 13.56 21.36 31.45
C GLU A 44 12.25 20.57 31.55
N THR A 45 12.00 19.67 30.58
CA THR A 45 10.74 18.91 30.51
C THR A 45 10.81 17.53 31.14
N GLY A 46 12.02 17.04 31.41
CA GLY A 46 12.26 15.68 31.90
C GLY A 46 11.92 14.57 30.88
N ARG A 47 11.57 14.93 29.63
CA ARG A 47 11.22 13.97 28.58
C ARG A 47 12.46 13.48 27.84
N VAL A 48 12.40 12.25 27.36
CA VAL A 48 13.46 11.63 26.56
C VAL A 48 13.21 11.94 25.08
N ASN A 49 14.17 12.54 24.39
CA ASN A 49 14.04 12.91 22.99
C ASN A 49 14.68 11.86 22.06
N ALA A 50 13.98 11.55 20.96
CA ALA A 50 14.51 10.89 19.76
C ALA A 50 15.17 9.51 19.96
N ILE A 51 14.59 8.63 20.80
CA ILE A 51 15.08 7.26 20.98
C ILE A 51 14.00 6.23 20.64
N TRP A 52 14.40 5.17 19.92
CA TRP A 52 13.58 4.00 19.69
C TRP A 52 13.50 3.10 20.94
N PRO A 53 12.30 2.65 21.37
CA PRO A 53 12.12 1.89 22.61
C PRO A 53 12.42 0.39 22.42
N GLY A 54 13.64 0.06 21.95
CA GLY A 54 14.05 -1.32 21.71
C GLY A 54 15.43 -1.45 21.07
N SER A 55 15.81 -2.67 20.72
CA SER A 55 17.06 -2.94 20.01
C SER A 55 16.99 -2.50 18.54
N SER A 56 18.15 -2.24 17.92
CA SER A 56 18.23 -1.94 16.49
C SER A 56 17.67 -3.07 15.62
N LEU A 57 17.81 -4.33 16.04
CA LEU A 57 17.20 -5.48 15.34
C LEU A 57 15.67 -5.43 15.39
N HIS A 58 15.10 -5.05 16.54
CA HIS A 58 13.66 -4.84 16.66
C HIS A 58 13.18 -3.72 15.73
N TYR A 59 13.89 -2.60 15.68
CA TYR A 59 13.58 -1.51 14.73
C TYR A 59 13.58 -2.01 13.28
N LEU A 60 14.63 -2.74 12.87
CA LEU A 60 14.74 -3.29 11.51
C LEU A 60 13.61 -4.27 11.17
N GLN A 61 13.12 -5.04 12.14
CA GLN A 61 11.98 -5.93 11.93
C GLN A 61 10.67 -5.16 11.79
N VAL A 62 10.46 -4.13 12.61
CA VAL A 62 9.25 -3.29 12.57
C VAL A 62 9.16 -2.53 11.25
N ILE A 63 10.22 -1.89 10.78
CA ILE A 63 10.17 -1.12 9.52
C ILE A 63 10.06 -2.00 8.27
N LYS A 64 10.38 -3.30 8.36
CA LYS A 64 10.21 -4.26 7.26
C LYS A 64 8.74 -4.54 6.97
N GLN A 65 7.89 -4.49 7.98
CA GLN A 65 6.45 -4.67 7.85
C GLN A 65 5.78 -3.32 8.02
N PHE A 66 5.67 -2.59 6.91
CA PHE A 66 5.06 -1.27 6.91
C PHE A 66 3.56 -1.38 7.25
N ARG A 67 3.14 -0.72 8.33
CA ARG A 67 1.74 -0.65 8.77
C ARG A 67 1.08 0.58 8.17
N TYR A 68 0.33 0.38 7.08
CA TYR A 68 -0.30 1.48 6.34
C TYR A 68 -1.41 2.17 7.15
N GLU A 69 -2.03 1.48 8.09
CA GLU A 69 -3.15 1.95 8.90
C GLU A 69 -2.79 3.10 9.86
N ASP A 70 -1.50 3.20 10.19
CA ASP A 70 -0.97 4.21 11.09
C ASP A 70 -0.70 5.56 10.37
N PHE A 71 -0.87 5.59 9.04
CA PHE A 71 -0.59 6.75 8.18
C PHE A 71 -1.85 7.28 7.52
N GLU A 72 -1.89 8.59 7.33
CA GLU A 72 -2.86 9.26 6.48
C GLU A 72 -2.25 9.49 5.10
N PHE A 73 -2.93 9.02 4.06
CA PHE A 73 -2.50 9.14 2.67
C PHE A 73 -3.28 10.24 1.96
N HIS A 74 -2.56 11.14 1.31
CA HIS A 74 -3.11 12.12 0.40
C HIS A 74 -2.74 11.74 -1.03
N TYR A 75 -3.76 11.48 -1.85
CA TYR A 75 -3.59 11.14 -3.25
C TYR A 75 -3.57 12.41 -4.12
N ALA A 76 -2.89 12.36 -5.27
CA ALA A 76 -2.81 13.52 -6.15
C ALA A 76 -4.13 13.72 -6.94
N ASP A 77 -4.87 12.65 -7.17
CA ASP A 77 -6.19 12.70 -7.81
C ASP A 77 -7.32 12.90 -6.79
N LYS A 78 -8.36 13.62 -7.20
CA LYS A 78 -9.60 13.80 -6.43
C LYS A 78 -10.49 12.56 -6.49
N ASN A 79 -10.32 11.71 -7.51
CA ASN A 79 -11.06 10.47 -7.65
C ASN A 79 -10.42 9.37 -6.77
N PRO A 80 -11.11 8.88 -5.71
CA PRO A 80 -10.58 7.83 -4.86
C PRO A 80 -10.36 6.51 -5.61
N CYS A 81 -11.06 6.30 -6.73
CA CYS A 81 -10.92 5.12 -7.58
C CYS A 81 -9.85 5.30 -8.68
N ALA A 82 -9.09 6.40 -8.68
CA ALA A 82 -8.05 6.64 -9.68
C ALA A 82 -6.98 5.54 -9.71
N HIS A 83 -6.73 4.89 -8.58
CA HIS A 83 -5.82 3.77 -8.45
C HIS A 83 -6.21 2.54 -9.29
N LEU A 84 -7.48 2.43 -9.73
CA LEU A 84 -7.94 1.37 -10.63
C LEU A 84 -7.46 1.59 -12.08
N GLY A 85 -6.93 2.77 -12.38
CA GLY A 85 -6.46 3.15 -13.70
C GLY A 85 -7.54 2.94 -14.76
N MET A 86 -7.14 2.38 -15.90
CA MET A 86 -8.06 2.06 -17.00
C MET A 86 -8.61 0.62 -16.96
N GLY A 87 -8.39 -0.12 -15.88
CA GLY A 87 -8.96 -1.45 -15.67
C GLY A 87 -8.44 -2.53 -16.64
N TRP A 88 -7.26 -2.36 -17.21
CA TRP A 88 -6.58 -3.36 -18.04
C TRP A 88 -5.15 -3.58 -17.55
N THR A 89 -4.68 -4.81 -17.69
CA THR A 89 -3.32 -5.27 -17.39
C THR A 89 -2.46 -5.29 -18.66
N VAL A 90 -1.14 -5.46 -18.52
CA VAL A 90 -0.26 -5.61 -19.68
C VAL A 90 -0.64 -6.86 -20.47
N GLU A 91 -0.99 -7.92 -19.75
CA GLU A 91 -1.45 -9.22 -20.26
C GLU A 91 -2.70 -9.08 -21.12
N ASP A 92 -3.66 -8.22 -20.73
CA ASP A 92 -4.86 -7.91 -21.54
C ASP A 92 -4.52 -7.34 -22.92
N ARG A 93 -3.36 -6.67 -23.06
CA ARG A 93 -2.91 -6.06 -24.32
C ARG A 93 -2.09 -6.99 -25.21
N LEU A 94 -1.66 -8.15 -24.70
CA LEU A 94 -0.92 -9.18 -25.46
C LEU A 94 -1.85 -10.02 -26.36
N GLY A 95 -3.16 -9.81 -26.27
CA GLY A 95 -4.17 -10.43 -27.13
C GLY A 95 -4.68 -11.79 -26.62
N PRO A 96 -5.79 -12.30 -27.17
CA PRO A 96 -6.58 -13.40 -26.61
C PRO A 96 -5.88 -14.77 -26.60
N LYS A 97 -4.68 -14.87 -27.18
CA LYS A 97 -3.87 -16.10 -27.17
C LYS A 97 -2.92 -16.18 -25.97
N GLN A 98 -2.71 -15.07 -25.27
CA GLN A 98 -1.75 -14.94 -24.16
C GLN A 98 -2.38 -14.39 -22.89
N ALA A 99 -3.53 -13.71 -22.98
CA ALA A 99 -4.31 -13.24 -21.84
C ALA A 99 -5.15 -14.37 -21.21
N ASP A 100 -5.35 -14.33 -19.89
CA ASP A 100 -6.32 -15.17 -19.17
C ASP A 100 -7.74 -14.62 -19.41
N VAL A 101 -8.25 -14.85 -20.62
CA VAL A 101 -9.58 -14.38 -21.03
C VAL A 101 -10.66 -15.18 -20.31
N SER A 102 -11.55 -14.46 -19.61
CA SER A 102 -12.69 -15.08 -18.95
C SER A 102 -13.54 -15.93 -19.93
N PRO A 103 -14.15 -17.05 -19.48
CA PRO A 103 -14.95 -17.92 -20.35
C PRO A 103 -16.10 -17.22 -21.08
N TYR A 104 -16.56 -16.08 -20.56
CA TYR A 104 -17.59 -15.24 -21.17
C TYR A 104 -17.08 -14.50 -22.42
N GLU A 105 -15.85 -13.98 -22.38
CA GLU A 105 -15.21 -13.30 -23.51
C GLU A 105 -14.83 -14.32 -24.60
N ALA A 106 -14.33 -15.49 -24.21
CA ALA A 106 -13.94 -16.56 -25.11
C ALA A 106 -15.10 -17.08 -25.99
N ASN A 107 -16.34 -17.01 -25.50
CA ASN A 107 -17.52 -17.47 -26.23
C ASN A 107 -18.26 -16.34 -26.99
N ARG A 108 -17.81 -15.09 -26.85
CA ARG A 108 -18.48 -13.91 -27.42
C ARG A 108 -18.54 -13.95 -28.96
N GLU A 109 -17.52 -14.49 -29.62
CA GLU A 109 -17.50 -14.65 -31.07
C GLU A 109 -18.49 -15.71 -31.55
N LYS A 110 -18.56 -16.85 -30.84
CA LYS A 110 -19.54 -17.92 -31.14
C LYS A 110 -20.97 -17.41 -30.97
N GLN A 111 -21.22 -16.65 -29.91
CA GLN A 111 -22.52 -16.01 -29.66
C GLN A 111 -22.87 -14.99 -30.74
N ARG A 112 -21.92 -14.12 -31.14
CA ARG A 112 -22.12 -13.15 -32.24
C ARG A 112 -22.41 -13.83 -33.58
N LYS A 113 -21.75 -14.95 -33.88
CA LYS A 113 -21.97 -15.71 -35.11
C LYS A 113 -23.35 -16.37 -35.11
N ALA A 114 -23.74 -17.01 -34.00
CA ALA A 114 -25.07 -17.60 -33.83
C ALA A 114 -26.20 -16.56 -33.94
N LEU A 115 -25.98 -15.34 -33.42
CA LEU A 115 -26.95 -14.25 -33.54
C LEU A 115 -27.12 -13.77 -34.99
N ARG A 116 -26.01 -13.65 -35.73
CA ARG A 116 -26.00 -13.25 -37.15
C ARG A 116 -26.66 -14.29 -38.06
N GLU A 117 -26.51 -15.57 -37.74
CA GLU A 117 -27.10 -16.67 -38.50
C GLU A 117 -28.62 -16.76 -38.24
N LYS A 118 -29.05 -16.55 -36.99
CA LYS A 118 -30.47 -16.42 -36.64
C LYS A 118 -31.15 -15.21 -37.28
N ALA A 119 -30.43 -14.10 -37.47
CA ALA A 119 -30.97 -12.89 -38.10
C ALA A 119 -31.07 -12.99 -39.64
N ARG A 120 -30.64 -14.11 -40.24
CA ARG A 120 -30.63 -14.35 -41.68
C ARG A 120 -31.77 -15.29 -42.14
N VAL A 121 -32.61 -15.74 -41.21
CA VAL A 121 -33.85 -16.52 -41.42
C VAL A 121 -35.02 -15.62 -41.11
#